data_AF-A0A426TYT6-F1
#
_entry.id   AF-A0A426TYT6-F1
#
_cell.length_a   1.000
_cell.length_b   1.000
_cell.length_c   1.000
_cell.angle_alpha   90.00
_cell.angle_beta   90.00
_cell.angle_gamma   90.00
#
_symmetry.space_group_name_H-M   'P 1'
#
loop_
_entity.id
_entity.type
_entity.pdbx_description
1 polymer ?
#
loop_
_entity_poly.entity_id
_entity_poly.type
_entity_poly.pdbx_seq_one_letter_code
_entity_poly.pdbx_strand_id
1 'polypeptide(L)'
;RADPVLAAAYAAAFPADPDPLTWEHTALALAAAIRTIPDPPRPPLTPLAQQGQQLFAEIGCMGCHHGPTLSSEAYVATGVGARPVRVPSLIGLAQTAPYFHDGSAASLTDVVRFYADGGRGAPHATRAIQPILLSAEEVEALVAFLSSL
;
A
#
# COMPACT_ATOMS: atom_id res chain seq x y z
N ARG A 1 -14.02 -21.54 -21.55
CA ARG A 1 -14.60 -22.88 -21.77
C ARG A 1 -13.93 -23.66 -22.90
N ALA A 2 -13.45 -23.01 -23.98
CA ALA A 2 -12.77 -23.69 -25.09
C ALA A 2 -11.30 -24.11 -24.81
N ASP A 3 -10.69 -23.62 -23.72
CA ASP A 3 -9.36 -24.05 -23.28
C ASP A 3 -9.47 -25.38 -22.49
N PRO A 4 -8.97 -26.51 -23.04
CA PRO A 4 -9.07 -27.81 -22.41
C PRO A 4 -8.20 -27.95 -21.15
N VAL A 5 -7.08 -27.21 -21.06
CA VAL A 5 -6.21 -27.23 -19.89
C VAL A 5 -6.90 -26.54 -18.72
N LEU A 6 -7.49 -25.37 -18.98
CA LEU A 6 -8.29 -24.64 -17.99
C LEU A 6 -9.50 -25.46 -17.52
N ALA A 7 -10.22 -26.10 -18.45
CA ALA A 7 -11.38 -26.92 -18.11
C ALA A 7 -11.00 -28.11 -17.20
N ALA A 8 -9.91 -28.81 -17.49
CA ALA A 8 -9.41 -29.89 -16.65
C ALA A 8 -8.98 -29.41 -15.26
N ALA A 9 -8.30 -28.26 -15.18
CA ALA A 9 -7.89 -27.67 -13.91
C ALA A 9 -9.09 -27.30 -13.01
N TYR A 10 -10.16 -26.73 -13.59
CA TYR A 10 -11.37 -26.39 -12.86
C TYR A 10 -12.13 -27.65 -12.40
N ALA A 11 -12.23 -28.67 -13.25
CA ALA A 11 -12.83 -29.95 -12.85
C ALA A 11 -12.07 -30.61 -11.69
N ALA A 12 -10.74 -30.48 -11.66
CA ALA A 12 -9.92 -30.98 -10.56
C ALA A 12 -10.06 -30.12 -9.27
N ALA A 13 -10.16 -28.79 -9.41
CA ALA A 13 -10.28 -27.87 -8.27
C ALA A 13 -11.68 -27.87 -7.64
N PHE A 14 -12.73 -28.17 -8.42
CA PHE A 14 -14.13 -28.15 -7.98
C PHE A 14 -14.85 -29.45 -8.35
N PRO A 15 -14.40 -30.62 -7.83
CA PRO A 15 -14.85 -31.93 -8.30
C PRO A 15 -16.31 -32.27 -7.96
N ALA A 16 -16.94 -31.51 -7.05
CA ALA A 16 -18.33 -31.71 -6.66
C ALA A 16 -19.33 -30.95 -7.55
N ASP A 17 -18.86 -30.05 -8.42
CA ASP A 17 -19.73 -29.23 -9.29
C ASP A 17 -19.74 -29.79 -10.72
N PRO A 18 -20.92 -30.12 -11.30
CA PRO A 18 -21.02 -30.61 -12.67
C PRO A 18 -20.72 -29.54 -13.74
N ASP A 19 -20.75 -28.25 -13.42
CA ASP A 19 -20.28 -27.15 -14.30
C ASP A 19 -19.26 -26.27 -13.57
N PRO A 20 -18.01 -26.76 -13.37
CA PRO A 20 -17.06 -26.11 -12.48
C PRO A 20 -16.56 -24.76 -13.00
N LEU A 21 -16.71 -24.44 -14.30
CA LEU A 21 -16.21 -23.18 -14.87
C LEU A 21 -17.26 -22.06 -14.80
N THR A 22 -17.41 -21.52 -13.60
CA THR A 22 -18.32 -20.41 -13.25
C THR A 22 -17.55 -19.15 -12.87
N TRP A 23 -18.27 -18.02 -12.78
CA TRP A 23 -17.69 -16.76 -12.31
C TRP A 23 -17.26 -16.87 -10.83
N GLU A 24 -18.07 -17.54 -10.02
CA GLU A 24 -17.86 -17.75 -8.60
C GLU A 24 -16.60 -18.58 -8.33
N HIS A 25 -16.44 -19.70 -9.05
CA HIS A 25 -15.24 -20.52 -8.98
C HIS A 25 -14.01 -19.79 -9.51
N THR A 26 -14.17 -18.98 -10.55
CA THR A 26 -13.07 -18.14 -11.05
C THR A 26 -12.63 -17.12 -10.00
N ALA A 27 -13.57 -16.47 -9.33
CA ALA A 27 -13.28 -15.54 -8.24
C ALA A 27 -12.59 -16.24 -7.06
N LEU A 28 -13.03 -17.44 -6.68
CA LEU A 28 -12.40 -18.24 -5.64
C LEU A 28 -10.99 -18.68 -6.01
N ALA A 29 -10.79 -19.17 -7.25
CA ALA A 29 -9.48 -19.58 -7.75
C ALA A 29 -8.51 -18.39 -7.80
N LEU A 30 -8.96 -17.23 -8.28
CA LEU A 30 -8.15 -16.02 -8.28
C LEU A 30 -7.81 -15.55 -6.86
N ALA A 31 -8.79 -15.55 -5.95
CA ALA A 31 -8.54 -15.18 -4.56
C ALA A 31 -7.58 -16.17 -3.86
N ALA A 32 -7.64 -17.47 -4.19
CA ALA A 32 -6.69 -18.46 -3.71
C ALA A 32 -5.28 -18.19 -4.27
N ALA A 33 -5.16 -17.91 -5.56
CA ALA A 33 -3.89 -17.58 -6.21
C ALA A 33 -3.27 -16.29 -5.66
N ILE A 34 -4.06 -15.24 -5.42
CA ILE A 34 -3.55 -13.98 -4.84
C ILE A 34 -3.00 -14.20 -3.43
N ARG A 35 -3.61 -15.07 -2.63
CA ARG A 35 -3.15 -15.38 -1.26
C ARG A 35 -1.82 -16.13 -1.22
N THR A 36 -1.38 -16.73 -2.33
CA THR A 36 -0.08 -17.43 -2.39
C THR A 36 1.03 -16.54 -2.96
N ILE A 37 0.73 -15.32 -3.39
CA ILE A 37 1.74 -14.36 -3.81
C ILE A 37 2.55 -13.97 -2.57
N PRO A 38 3.88 -14.22 -2.54
CA PRO A 38 4.70 -13.84 -1.41
C PRO A 38 4.89 -12.31 -1.36
N ASP A 39 5.09 -11.78 -0.16
CA ASP A 39 5.56 -10.42 0.01
C ASP A 39 6.88 -10.21 -0.76
N PRO A 40 7.11 -9.02 -1.33
CA PRO A 40 8.38 -8.72 -1.94
C PRO A 40 9.52 -8.81 -0.92
N PRO A 41 10.74 -9.20 -1.36
CA PRO A 41 11.88 -9.28 -0.48
C PRO A 41 12.21 -7.91 0.11
N ARG A 42 12.33 -7.85 1.44
CA ARG A 42 12.73 -6.63 2.14
C ARG A 42 14.25 -6.55 2.26
N PRO A 43 14.88 -5.45 1.82
CA PRO A 43 16.31 -5.27 2.05
C PRO A 43 16.60 -5.14 3.56
N PRO A 44 17.84 -5.42 4.00
CA PRO A 44 18.22 -5.20 5.39
C PRO A 44 18.00 -3.74 5.81
N LEU A 45 17.47 -3.54 7.02
CA LEU A 45 17.31 -2.21 7.61
C LEU A 45 18.68 -1.58 7.86
N THR A 46 19.00 -0.54 7.10
CA THR A 46 20.19 0.29 7.32
C THR A 46 19.99 1.18 8.55
N PRO A 47 21.06 1.73 9.16
CA PRO A 47 20.92 2.70 10.26
C PRO A 47 20.03 3.89 9.91
N LEU A 48 20.13 4.40 8.68
CA LEU A 48 19.28 5.49 8.19
C LEU A 48 17.79 5.07 8.10
N ALA A 49 17.51 3.86 7.62
CA ALA A 49 16.15 3.33 7.58
C ALA A 49 15.59 3.07 9.00
N GLN A 50 16.43 2.68 9.96
CA GLN A 50 16.02 2.54 11.37
C GLN A 50 15.65 3.89 11.99
N GLN A 51 16.43 4.93 11.70
CA GLN A 51 16.08 6.31 12.09
C GLN A 51 14.75 6.73 11.45
N GLY A 52 14.55 6.45 10.16
CA GLY A 52 13.29 6.70 9.47
C GLY A 52 12.09 5.98 10.09
N GLN A 53 12.29 4.72 10.51
CA GLN A 53 11.26 3.93 11.19
C GLN A 53 10.84 4.56 12.53
N GLN A 54 11.82 5.03 13.32
CA GLN A 54 11.55 5.72 14.58
C GLN A 54 10.78 7.01 14.34
N LEU A 55 11.28 7.83 13.41
CA LEU A 55 10.65 9.09 13.05
C LEU A 55 9.21 8.89 12.54
N PHE A 56 8.96 7.87 11.71
CA PHE A 56 7.64 7.51 11.22
C PHE A 56 6.62 7.25 12.34
N ALA A 57 7.07 6.66 13.45
CA ALA A 57 6.25 6.47 14.64
C ALA A 57 6.03 7.79 15.40
N GLU A 58 7.10 8.56 15.61
CA GLU A 58 7.09 9.79 16.41
C GLU A 58 6.24 10.91 15.80
N ILE A 59 6.29 11.08 14.48
CA ILE A 59 5.54 12.12 13.76
C ILE A 59 4.11 11.70 13.43
N GLY A 60 3.68 10.51 13.87
CA GLY A 60 2.28 10.07 13.81
C GLY A 60 1.84 9.38 12.53
N CYS A 61 2.74 9.03 11.61
CA CYS A 61 2.38 8.29 10.39
C CYS A 61 1.73 6.94 10.71
N MET A 62 2.14 6.31 11.81
CA MET A 62 1.53 5.08 12.34
C MET A 62 0.06 5.24 12.73
N GLY A 63 -0.43 6.47 12.97
CA GLY A 63 -1.84 6.70 13.27
C GLY A 63 -2.78 6.15 12.20
N CYS A 64 -2.34 6.15 10.93
CA CYS A 64 -3.05 5.51 9.83
C CYS A 64 -2.39 4.20 9.35
N HIS A 65 -1.05 4.16 9.34
CA HIS A 65 -0.25 3.05 8.81
C HIS A 65 0.34 2.18 9.92
N HIS A 66 -0.46 1.29 10.49
CA HIS A 66 -0.07 0.44 11.62
C HIS A 66 -0.28 -1.05 11.34
N GLY A 67 0.12 -1.88 12.31
CA GLY A 67 0.00 -3.33 12.21
C GLY A 67 0.99 -3.98 11.24
N PRO A 68 0.84 -5.29 10.98
CA PRO A 68 1.82 -6.07 10.23
C PRO A 68 2.06 -5.61 8.79
N THR A 69 1.05 -4.97 8.17
CA THR A 69 1.09 -4.51 6.77
C THR A 69 1.19 -2.98 6.65
N LEU A 70 1.32 -2.27 7.78
CA LEU A 70 1.33 -0.80 7.84
C LEU A 70 0.14 -0.18 7.09
N SER A 71 -1.06 -0.71 7.38
CA SER A 71 -2.32 -0.39 6.72
C SER A 71 -3.46 -0.38 7.73
N SER A 72 -4.62 0.12 7.32
CA SER A 72 -5.85 -0.03 8.09
C SER A 72 -7.06 -0.09 7.16
N GLU A 73 -8.20 -0.56 7.68
CA GLU A 73 -9.48 -0.54 6.95
C GLU A 73 -10.14 0.86 6.93
N ALA A 74 -9.48 1.86 7.51
CA ALA A 74 -9.98 3.22 7.56
C ALA A 74 -9.91 3.87 6.16
N TYR A 75 -10.90 4.72 5.88
CA TYR A 75 -10.90 5.61 4.73
C TYR A 75 -10.57 7.02 5.20
N VAL A 76 -9.51 7.61 4.65
CA VAL A 76 -8.97 8.90 5.09
C VAL A 76 -8.94 9.88 3.92
N ALA A 77 -9.45 11.09 4.14
CA ALA A 77 -9.24 12.19 3.20
C ALA A 77 -7.83 12.74 3.40
N THR A 78 -6.93 12.43 2.48
CA THR A 78 -5.49 12.75 2.58
C THR A 78 -5.11 14.11 1.98
N GLY A 79 -6.05 14.76 1.30
CA GLY A 79 -5.81 15.96 0.49
C GLY A 79 -5.50 15.69 -0.97
N VAL A 80 -5.26 14.43 -1.35
CA VAL A 80 -5.22 13.99 -2.75
C VAL A 80 -6.64 13.66 -3.20
N GLY A 81 -7.06 14.18 -4.36
CA GLY A 81 -8.44 14.02 -4.85
C GLY A 81 -9.49 14.57 -3.86
N ALA A 82 -10.78 14.35 -4.13
CA ALA A 82 -11.87 14.90 -3.31
C ALA A 82 -12.50 13.89 -2.33
N ARG A 83 -12.11 12.60 -2.40
CA ARG A 83 -12.76 11.52 -1.66
C ARG A 83 -11.79 10.84 -0.70
N PRO A 84 -12.25 10.40 0.48
CA PRO A 84 -11.48 9.51 1.32
C PRO A 84 -11.07 8.24 0.58
N VAL A 85 -9.86 7.76 0.83
CA VAL A 85 -9.34 6.51 0.28
C VAL A 85 -8.93 5.57 1.39
N ARG A 86 -9.07 4.26 1.15
CA ARG A 86 -8.59 3.24 2.08
C ARG A 86 -7.08 3.42 2.27
N VAL A 87 -6.61 3.35 3.51
CA VAL A 87 -5.18 3.43 3.80
C VAL A 87 -4.47 2.22 3.19
N PRO A 88 -3.58 2.39 2.19
CA PRO A 88 -2.93 1.26 1.53
C PRO A 88 -1.92 0.59 2.46
N SER A 89 -1.54 -0.65 2.14
CA SER A 89 -0.35 -1.26 2.72
C SER A 89 0.90 -0.57 2.19
N LEU A 90 1.90 -0.44 3.07
CA LEU A 90 3.21 0.07 2.70
C LEU A 90 4.21 -1.05 2.39
N ILE A 91 3.84 -2.32 2.54
CA ILE A 91 4.71 -3.46 2.19
C ILE A 91 4.89 -3.49 0.67
N GLY A 92 6.14 -3.51 0.21
CA GLY A 92 6.47 -3.45 -1.21
C GLY A 92 6.27 -2.09 -1.87
N LEU A 93 6.02 -1.03 -1.09
CA LEU A 93 5.70 0.30 -1.61
C LEU A 93 6.75 0.82 -2.61
N ALA A 94 8.03 0.51 -2.40
CA ALA A 94 9.11 0.97 -3.26
C ALA A 94 8.93 0.58 -4.75
N GLN A 95 8.14 -0.45 -5.05
CA GLN A 95 7.99 -1.04 -6.39
C GLN A 95 6.73 -0.57 -7.13
N THR A 96 5.96 0.36 -6.56
CA THR A 96 4.60 0.67 -7.04
C THR A 96 4.42 2.10 -7.57
N ALA A 97 5.51 2.82 -7.83
CA ALA A 97 5.44 4.15 -8.43
C ALA A 97 4.66 4.14 -9.76
N PRO A 98 3.92 5.22 -10.09
CA PRO A 98 3.73 6.43 -9.30
C PRO A 98 2.77 6.23 -8.11
N TYR A 99 2.85 7.15 -7.15
CA TYR A 99 2.15 7.08 -5.87
C TYR A 99 0.86 7.90 -5.83
N PHE A 100 0.09 7.66 -4.77
CA PHE A 100 -1.29 8.08 -4.57
C PHE A 100 -2.28 7.41 -5.53
N HIS A 101 -3.57 7.49 -5.20
CA HIS A 101 -4.63 6.85 -5.97
C HIS A 101 -4.89 7.53 -7.32
N ASP A 102 -4.35 8.72 -7.55
CA ASP A 102 -4.41 9.46 -8.80
C ASP A 102 -3.07 9.48 -9.55
N GLY A 103 -2.02 8.85 -9.00
CA GLY A 103 -0.69 8.79 -9.60
C GLY A 103 0.08 10.12 -9.60
N SER A 104 -0.33 11.11 -8.80
CA SER A 104 0.22 12.47 -8.86
C SER A 104 1.62 12.64 -8.23
N ALA A 105 2.10 11.68 -7.45
CA ALA A 105 3.45 11.70 -6.87
C ALA A 105 4.39 10.74 -7.60
N ALA A 106 5.51 11.23 -8.14
CA ALA A 106 6.44 10.42 -8.93
C ALA A 106 7.43 9.62 -8.05
N SER A 107 7.72 10.11 -6.84
CA SER A 107 8.72 9.52 -5.94
C SER A 107 8.24 9.44 -4.49
N LEU A 108 8.89 8.60 -3.68
CA LEU A 108 8.65 8.56 -2.22
C LEU A 108 9.00 9.89 -1.55
N THR A 109 10.00 10.62 -2.07
CA THR A 109 10.33 11.97 -1.61
C THR A 109 9.16 12.93 -1.83
N ASP A 110 8.47 12.85 -2.98
CA ASP A 110 7.28 13.66 -3.25
C ASP A 110 6.14 13.32 -2.29
N VAL A 111 5.97 12.04 -1.95
CA VAL A 111 4.97 11.59 -0.97
C VAL A 111 5.26 12.15 0.42
N VAL A 112 6.49 11.99 0.91
CA VAL A 112 6.89 12.48 2.24
C VAL A 112 6.74 14.00 2.32
N ARG A 113 7.20 14.74 1.30
CA ARG A 113 7.07 16.20 1.25
C ARG A 113 5.61 16.66 1.16
N PHE A 114 4.77 15.96 0.40
CA PHE A 114 3.34 16.28 0.33
C PHE A 114 2.67 16.26 1.72
N TYR A 115 2.96 15.23 2.51
CA TYR A 115 2.42 15.13 3.87
C TYR A 115 3.11 16.10 4.84
N ALA A 116 4.41 16.35 4.69
CA ALA A 116 5.12 17.37 5.44
C ALA A 116 4.54 18.78 5.23
N ASP A 117 4.06 19.07 4.02
CA ASP A 117 3.37 20.31 3.66
C ASP A 117 1.88 20.33 4.10
N GLY A 118 1.44 19.36 4.91
CA GLY A 118 0.07 19.26 5.38
C GLY A 118 -0.94 18.99 4.26
N GLY A 119 -0.57 18.16 3.29
CA GLY A 119 -1.43 17.81 2.16
C GLY A 119 -1.76 19.01 1.28
N ARG A 120 -0.86 20.00 1.22
CA ARG A 120 -0.99 21.28 0.51
C ARG A 120 -2.23 22.10 0.93
N GLY A 121 -2.68 21.93 2.18
CA GLY A 121 -3.81 22.69 2.73
C GLY A 121 -5.16 22.37 2.10
N ALA A 122 -5.33 21.18 1.53
CA ALA A 122 -6.59 20.76 0.95
C ALA A 122 -7.73 20.84 2.00
N PRO A 123 -8.82 21.58 1.74
CA PRO A 123 -9.82 21.92 2.76
C PRO A 123 -10.59 20.71 3.30
N HIS A 124 -10.63 19.63 2.53
CA HIS A 124 -11.28 18.37 2.88
C HIS A 124 -10.31 17.35 3.50
N ALA A 125 -9.02 17.65 3.62
CA ALA A 125 -8.08 16.76 4.29
C ALA A 125 -8.44 16.61 5.77
N THR A 126 -8.22 15.42 6.32
CA THR A 126 -8.41 15.18 7.76
C THR A 126 -7.48 16.07 8.58
N ARG A 127 -7.90 16.42 9.80
CA ARG A 127 -7.09 17.21 10.75
C ARG A 127 -5.80 16.53 11.17
N ALA A 128 -5.63 15.24 10.90
CA ALA A 128 -4.36 14.54 11.13
C ALA A 128 -3.29 14.88 10.07
N ILE A 129 -3.69 15.35 8.88
CA ILE A 129 -2.77 15.81 7.84
C ILE A 129 -2.53 17.31 8.10
N GLN A 130 -1.48 17.61 8.86
CA GLN A 130 -1.07 18.97 9.19
C GLN A 130 0.41 19.16 8.85
N PRO A 131 0.85 20.39 8.58
CA PRO A 131 2.24 20.65 8.28
C PRO A 131 3.15 20.21 9.44
N ILE A 132 4.24 19.53 9.08
CA ILE A 132 5.32 19.16 10.00
C ILE A 132 6.64 19.63 9.39
N LEU A 133 7.50 20.22 10.22
CA LEU A 133 8.82 20.63 9.78
C LEU A 133 9.72 19.40 9.75
N LEU A 134 10.22 19.05 8.57
CA LEU A 134 11.22 18.01 8.37
C LEU A 134 12.47 18.62 7.74
N SER A 135 13.62 18.30 8.29
CA SER A 135 14.92 18.52 7.67
C SER A 135 15.12 17.61 6.46
N ALA A 136 16.12 17.92 5.63
CA ALA A 136 16.47 17.07 4.48
C ALA A 136 16.86 15.65 4.90
N GLU A 137 17.61 15.52 6.01
CA GLU A 137 18.05 14.22 6.55
C GLU A 137 16.87 13.39 7.07
N GLU A 138 15.89 14.03 7.72
CA GLU A 138 14.67 13.35 8.17
C GLU A 138 13.82 12.85 7.01
N VAL A 139 13.72 13.63 5.92
CA VAL A 139 13.06 13.18 4.68
C VAL A 139 13.80 11.98 4.09
N GLU A 140 15.13 12.02 4.02
CA GLU A 140 15.94 10.90 3.53
C GLU A 140 15.79 9.65 4.40
N ALA A 141 15.75 9.81 5.72
CA ALA A 141 15.53 8.73 6.66
C ALA A 141 14.16 8.06 6.45
N LEU A 142 13.09 8.85 6.34
CA LEU A 142 11.75 8.32 6.04
C LEU A 142 11.71 7.60 4.70
N VAL A 143 12.31 8.17 3.65
CA VAL A 143 12.38 7.53 2.34
C VAL A 143 13.17 6.22 2.39
N ALA A 144 14.29 6.17 3.13
CA ALA A 144 15.07 4.96 3.33
C ALA A 144 14.26 3.88 4.05
N PHE A 145 13.48 4.24 5.06
CA PHE A 145 12.55 3.33 5.73
C PHE A 145 11.49 2.82 4.77
N LEU A 146 10.76 3.71 4.09
CA LEU A 146 9.70 3.35 3.14
C LEU A 146 10.21 2.47 1.98
N SER A 147 11.46 2.68 1.57
CA SER A 147 12.11 1.88 0.53
C SER A 147 12.48 0.46 1.00
N SER A 148 12.52 0.23 2.31
CA SER A 148 12.88 -1.05 2.93
C SER A 148 11.68 -1.97 3.23
N LEU A 149 10.46 -1.48 3.00
CA LEU A 149 9.21 -2.16 3.33
C LEU A 149 8.75 -3.18 2.28
#